data_AF-A0A6J4KSH6-F1
#
_entry.id   AF-A0A6J4KSH6-F1
#
_cell.length_a   1.000
_cell.length_b   1.000
_cell.length_c   1.000
_cell.angle_alpha   90.00
_cell.angle_beta   90.00
_cell.angle_gamma   90.00
#
_symmetry.space_group_name_H-M   'P 1'
#
loop_
_entity.id
_entity.type
_entity.pdbx_description
1 polymer ?
#
loop_
_entity_poly.entity_id
_entity_poly.type
_entity_poly.pdbx_seq_one_letter_code
_entity_poly.pdbx_strand_id
1 'polypeptide(L)'
;MDVNTRVHALSEDDVNRIRRVIDATYRVEGALRSEISRNIKRLMDIGSYRGLRHRRGLPVRGQRTHTNARTKKGPRRAIAGKKKPGKK
;
A
#
# COMPACT_ATOMS: atom_id res chain seq x y z
N MET A 1 23.19 14.40 -17.55
CA MET A 1 23.13 14.21 -16.10
C MET A 1 23.82 12.92 -15.75
N ASP A 2 24.84 12.99 -14.91
CA ASP A 2 25.43 11.80 -14.31
C ASP A 2 24.53 11.33 -13.15
N VAL A 3 24.27 10.03 -13.08
CA VAL A 3 23.42 9.41 -12.06
C VAL A 3 24.12 9.41 -10.69
N ASN A 4 25.46 9.52 -10.67
CA ASN A 4 26.25 9.52 -9.45
C ASN A 4 26.33 10.90 -8.77
N THR A 5 25.90 11.96 -9.46
CA THR A 5 25.86 13.30 -8.87
C THR A 5 24.94 13.31 -7.66
N ARG A 6 25.45 13.78 -6.51
CA ARG A 6 24.68 13.86 -5.27
C ARG A 6 23.58 14.91 -5.39
N VAL A 7 22.44 14.67 -4.71
CA VAL A 7 21.23 15.51 -4.80
C VAL A 7 21.50 17.01 -4.54
N HIS A 8 22.35 17.34 -3.56
CA HIS A 8 22.66 18.74 -3.21
C HIS A 8 23.61 19.44 -4.19
N ALA A 9 24.26 18.68 -5.09
CA ALA A 9 25.17 19.20 -6.10
C ALA A 9 24.50 19.31 -7.48
N LEU A 10 23.19 19.07 -7.58
CA LEU A 10 22.43 19.27 -8.80
C LEU A 10 22.26 20.75 -9.09
N SER A 11 22.41 21.13 -10.36
CA SER A 11 22.07 22.48 -10.79
C SER A 11 20.54 22.69 -10.76
N GLU A 12 20.11 23.95 -10.68
CA GLU A 12 18.68 24.28 -10.67
C GLU A 12 17.97 23.87 -11.97
N ASP A 13 18.67 23.99 -13.11
CA ASP A 13 18.19 23.54 -14.41
C ASP A 13 17.98 22.02 -14.44
N ASP A 14 18.90 21.27 -13.82
CA ASP A 14 18.80 19.82 -13.71
C ASP A 14 17.59 19.42 -12.86
N VAL A 15 17.40 20.05 -11.70
CA VAL A 15 16.24 19.82 -10.82
C VAL A 15 14.94 20.10 -11.57
N ASN A 16 14.87 21.22 -12.31
CA ASN A 16 13.69 21.59 -13.09
C ASN A 16 13.41 20.60 -14.22
N ARG A 17 14.45 20.11 -14.90
CA ARG A 17 14.30 19.09 -15.94
C ARG A 17 13.76 17.79 -15.37
N ILE A 18 14.28 17.33 -14.23
CA ILE A 18 13.82 16.11 -13.56
C ILE A 18 12.35 16.26 -13.13
N ARG A 19 12.00 17.39 -12.50
CA ARG A 19 10.62 17.67 -12.06
C ARG A 19 9.63 17.61 -13.23
N ARG A 20 9.94 18.28 -14.35
CA ARG A 20 9.10 18.26 -15.55
C ARG A 20 8.84 16.85 -16.07
N VAL A 21 9.86 16.00 -16.10
CA VAL A 21 9.71 14.60 -16.56
C VAL A 21 8.83 13.80 -15.61
N ILE A 22 9.00 13.98 -14.29
CA ILE A 22 8.20 13.30 -13.27
C ILE A 22 6.74 13.69 -13.41
N ASP A 23 6.44 14.99 -13.45
CA ASP A 23 5.08 15.51 -13.49
C ASP A 23 4.35 15.15 -14.79
N ALA A 24 5.06 15.15 -15.92
CA ALA A 24 4.46 14.85 -17.23
C ALA A 24 4.25 13.35 -17.48
N THR A 25 5.16 12.50 -17.00
CA THR A 25 5.20 11.08 -17.41
C THR A 25 4.59 10.16 -16.37
N TYR A 26 4.60 10.54 -15.09
CA TYR A 26 4.27 9.63 -14.00
C TYR A 26 3.16 10.18 -13.10
N ARG A 27 2.24 9.29 -12.71
CA ARG A 27 1.30 9.57 -11.63
C ARG A 27 1.97 9.26 -10.31
N VAL A 28 2.26 10.29 -9.54
CA VAL A 28 2.90 10.17 -8.23
C VAL A 28 1.95 10.59 -7.11
N GLU A 29 2.31 10.20 -5.88
CA GLU A 29 1.70 10.66 -4.63
C GLU A 29 0.16 10.67 -4.60
N GLY A 30 -0.46 11.85 -4.54
CA GLY A 30 -1.90 12.03 -4.35
C GLY A 30 -2.73 11.49 -5.51
N ALA A 31 -2.28 11.70 -6.75
CA ALA A 31 -2.96 11.20 -7.94
C ALA A 31 -2.99 9.66 -7.94
N LEU A 32 -1.85 9.03 -7.67
CA LEU A 32 -1.72 7.57 -7.63
C LEU A 32 -2.48 6.97 -6.43
N ARG A 33 -2.40 7.57 -5.24
CA ARG A 33 -3.16 7.13 -4.05
C ARG A 33 -4.67 7.18 -4.30
N SER A 34 -5.15 8.25 -4.92
CA SER A 34 -6.56 8.41 -5.28
C SER A 34 -7.00 7.38 -6.30
N GLU A 35 -6.19 7.13 -7.33
CA GLU A 35 -6.46 6.13 -8.35
C GLU A 35 -6.56 4.71 -7.76
N ILE A 36 -5.58 4.31 -6.93
CA ILE A 36 -5.59 3.00 -6.26
C ILE A 36 -6.83 2.88 -5.35
N SER A 37 -7.18 3.94 -4.63
CA SER A 37 -8.36 3.94 -3.75
C SER A 37 -9.65 3.77 -4.56
N ARG A 38 -9.78 4.46 -5.70
CA ARG A 38 -10.90 4.28 -6.64
C ARG A 38 -10.95 2.86 -7.20
N ASN A 39 -9.81 2.29 -7.56
CA ASN A 39 -9.73 0.92 -8.06
C ASN A 39 -10.21 -0.10 -7.01
N ILE A 40 -9.83 0.06 -5.75
CA ILE A 40 -10.29 -0.81 -4.66
C ILE A 40 -11.77 -0.58 -4.39
N LYS A 41 -12.24 0.67 -4.38
CA LYS A 41 -13.65 1.03 -4.18
C LYS A 41 -14.54 0.41 -5.26
N ARG A 42 -14.15 0.50 -6.53
CA ARG A 42 -14.81 -0.18 -7.66
C ARG A 42 -14.97 -1.67 -7.42
N LEU A 43 -13.92 -2.37 -6.97
CA LEU A 43 -14.00 -3.81 -6.68
C LEU A 43 -14.98 -4.13 -5.53
N MET A 44 -15.04 -3.25 -4.52
CA MET A 44 -15.97 -3.38 -3.39
C MET A 44 -17.41 -3.11 -3.79
N ASP A 45 -17.65 -2.16 -4.68
CA ASP A 45 -19.00 -1.76 -5.13
C ASP A 45 -19.59 -2.80 -6.08
N ILE A 46 -18.78 -3.37 -6.98
CA ILE A 46 -19.19 -4.48 -7.86
C ILE A 46 -19.51 -5.76 -7.07
N GLY A 47 -19.02 -5.89 -5.82
CA GLY A 47 -19.30 -7.08 -4.99
C GLY A 47 -18.46 -8.32 -5.34
N SER A 48 -17.40 -8.16 -6.15
CA SER A 48 -16.47 -9.24 -6.50
C SER A 48 -15.84 -9.89 -5.25
N TYR A 49 -15.35 -11.13 -5.36
CA TYR A 49 -14.65 -11.80 -4.25
C TYR A 49 -13.49 -10.96 -3.69
N ARG A 50 -12.68 -10.36 -4.57
CA ARG A 50 -11.60 -9.45 -4.17
C ARG A 50 -12.14 -8.25 -3.37
N GLY A 51 -13.23 -7.64 -3.81
CA GLY A 51 -13.92 -6.57 -3.10
C GLY A 51 -14.38 -6.96 -1.70
N LEU A 52 -15.04 -8.12 -1.58
CA LEU A 52 -15.47 -8.66 -0.29
C LEU A 52 -14.28 -8.90 0.66
N ARG A 53 -13.15 -9.37 0.14
CA ARG A 53 -11.91 -9.57 0.93
C ARG A 53 -11.31 -8.24 1.36
N HIS A 54 -11.28 -7.23 0.49
CA HIS A 54 -10.88 -5.85 0.83
C HIS A 54 -11.75 -5.28 1.96
N ARG A 55 -13.08 -5.40 1.84
CA ARG A 55 -14.05 -4.93 2.84
C ARG A 55 -13.88 -5.62 4.19
N ARG A 56 -13.61 -6.93 4.21
CA ARG A 56 -13.40 -7.73 5.43
C ARG A 56 -11.98 -7.59 6.02
N GLY A 57 -11.08 -6.82 5.42
CA GLY A 57 -9.70 -6.70 5.88
C GLY A 57 -8.91 -8.01 5.79
N LEU A 58 -9.17 -8.83 4.77
CA LEU A 58 -8.50 -10.10 4.55
C LEU A 58 -7.56 -10.06 3.33
N PRO A 59 -6.52 -10.92 3.28
CA PRO A 59 -5.69 -11.10 2.09
C PRO A 59 -6.53 -11.46 0.86
N VAL A 60 -6.16 -10.86 -0.29
CA VAL A 60 -6.92 -10.91 -1.55
C VAL A 60 -6.31 -11.81 -2.62
N ARG A 61 -5.06 -12.28 -2.45
CA ARG A 61 -4.34 -13.11 -3.43
C ARG A 61 -4.36 -14.61 -3.07
N GLY A 62 -5.44 -15.06 -2.43
CA GLY A 62 -5.62 -16.49 -2.09
C GLY A 62 -4.80 -17.00 -0.91
N GLN A 63 -4.13 -16.14 -0.13
CA GLN A 63 -3.35 -16.60 1.02
C GLN A 63 -4.24 -17.24 2.11
N ARG A 64 -3.72 -18.30 2.75
CA ARG A 64 -4.36 -18.96 3.90
C ARG A 64 -4.51 -17.99 5.06
N THR A 65 -5.73 -17.82 5.56
CA THR A 65 -6.03 -16.86 6.65
C THR A 65 -6.13 -17.48 8.04
N HIS A 66 -5.99 -18.79 8.19
CA HIS A 66 -6.10 -19.48 9.47
C HIS A 66 -4.98 -19.06 10.46
N THR A 67 -3.74 -18.97 9.97
CA THR A 67 -2.54 -18.73 10.79
C THR A 67 -1.95 -17.33 10.54
N ASN A 68 -1.21 -17.15 9.45
CA ASN A 68 -0.33 -16.02 9.19
C ASN A 68 -0.95 -15.02 8.21
N ALA A 69 -1.72 -14.07 8.74
CA ALA A 69 -2.35 -13.00 7.94
C ALA A 69 -2.33 -11.63 8.65
N ARG A 70 -1.38 -11.41 9.58
CA ARG A 70 -1.39 -10.26 10.51
C ARG A 70 -1.19 -8.91 9.83
N THR A 71 -0.37 -8.83 8.79
CA THR A 71 -0.19 -7.58 8.02
C THR A 71 -1.51 -7.04 7.47
N LYS A 72 -2.45 -7.92 7.08
CA LYS A 72 -3.75 -7.50 6.55
C LYS A 72 -4.88 -7.52 7.58
N LYS A 73 -4.91 -8.51 8.48
CA LYS A 73 -5.91 -8.63 9.57
C LYS A 73 -5.71 -7.64 10.72
N GLY A 74 -4.53 -7.04 10.81
CA GLY A 74 -4.11 -6.25 11.96
C GLY A 74 -3.60 -7.10 13.13
N PRO A 75 -3.28 -6.43 14.27
CA PRO A 75 -2.78 -7.07 15.48
C PRO A 75 -3.69 -8.20 15.99
N ARG A 76 -3.12 -9.12 16.77
CA ARG A 76 -3.89 -10.19 17.42
C ARG A 76 -4.88 -9.58 18.41
N ARG A 77 -6.17 -9.55 18.04
CA ARG A 77 -7.26 -9.29 18.98
C ARG A 77 -7.37 -10.51 19.91
N ALA A 78 -7.11 -10.30 21.20
CA ALA A 78 -7.38 -11.32 22.21
C ALA A 78 -8.89 -11.49 22.33
N ILE A 79 -9.34 -12.75 22.43
CA ILE A 79 -10.73 -13.04 22.79
C ILE A 79 -10.77 -12.97 24.32
N ALA A 80 -11.76 -12.24 24.87
CA ALA A 80 -11.98 -12.19 26.30
C ALA A 80 -12.03 -13.62 26.88
N GLY A 81 -11.25 -13.88 27.93
CA GLY A 81 -11.16 -15.20 28.57
C GLY A 81 -9.99 -16.09 28.13
N LYS A 82 -9.24 -15.76 27.06
CA LYS A 82 -8.04 -16.53 26.69
C LYS A 82 -6.78 -15.95 27.36
N LYS A 83 -6.38 -16.53 28.50
CA LYS A 83 -5.08 -16.24 29.16
C LYS A 83 -3.96 -16.33 28.11
N LYS A 84 -3.10 -15.31 28.04
CA LYS A 84 -1.85 -15.42 27.27
C LYS A 84 -1.06 -16.59 27.87
N PRO A 85 -0.60 -17.58 27.07
CA PRO A 85 0.33 -18.57 27.60
C PRO A 85 1.54 -17.80 28.16
N GLY A 86 1.92 -18.10 29.41
CA GLY A 86 3.08 -17.49 30.03
C GLY A 86 4.29 -17.64 29.10
N LYS A 87 5.11 -16.60 29.02
CA LYS A 87 6.45 -16.75 28.41
C LYS A 87 7.20 -17.77 29.28
N LYS A 88 7.67 -18.86 28.68
CA LYS A 88 8.78 -19.63 29.25
C LYS A 88 10.06 -18.84 29.05
#